data_AF-A0A3R9VD04-F1
#
_entry.id   AF-A0A3R9VD04-F1
#
_cell.length_a   1.000
_cell.length_b   1.000
_cell.length_c   1.000
_cell.angle_alpha   90.00
_cell.angle_beta   90.00
_cell.angle_gamma   90.00
#
_symmetry.space_group_name_H-M   'P 1'
#
loop_
_entity.id
_entity.type
_entity.pdbx_description
1 polymer ?
#
loop_
_entity_poly.entity_id
_entity_poly.type
_entity_poly.pdbx_seq_one_letter_code
_entity_poly.pdbx_strand_id
1 'polypeptide(L)' 'MSLQDDLNAVRRNLDELTRKVEQLEQKAARQRSAGPAATPDPSRMVTIPDTPYDNALWTDTDDEGLGARDRRAP' A
#
# COMPACT_ATOMS: atom_id res chain seq x y z
N MET A 1 2.36 9.68 40.44
CA MET A 1 1.54 8.75 39.63
C MET A 1 1.57 7.41 40.35
N SER A 2 0.41 6.85 40.70
CA SER A 2 0.32 5.60 41.47
C SER A 2 0.39 4.41 40.52
N LEU A 3 1.10 3.34 40.90
CA LEU A 3 1.15 2.09 40.14
C LEU A 3 -0.26 1.54 39.82
N GLN A 4 -1.21 1.80 40.71
CA GLN A 4 -2.61 1.42 40.52
C GLN A 4 -3.27 2.18 39.36
N ASP A 5 -2.93 3.47 39.18
CA ASP A 5 -3.46 4.29 38.08
C ASP A 5 -2.87 3.82 36.75
N ASP A 6 -1.57 3.50 36.73
CA ASP A 6 -0.88 2.97 35.55
C ASP A 6 -1.47 1.62 35.12
N LEU A 7 -1.73 0.71 36.07
CA LEU A 7 -2.38 -0.57 35.79
C LEU A 7 -3.81 -0.40 35.25
N ASN A 8 -4.57 0.55 35.81
CA ASN A 8 -5.90 0.88 35.30
C ASN A 8 -5.85 1.47 33.89
N ALA A 9 -4.84 2.31 33.60
CA ALA A 9 -4.63 2.87 32.27
C ALA A 9 -4.25 1.79 31.25
N VAL A 10 -3.35 0.87 31.60
CA VAL A 10 -2.97 -0.26 30.75
C VAL A 10 -4.19 -1.15 30.46
N ARG A 11 -5.00 -1.47 31.47
CA ARG A 11 -6.23 -2.26 31.29
C ARG A 11 -7.16 -1.59 30.28
N ARG A 12 -7.43 -0.29 30.44
CA ARG A 12 -8.29 0.47 29.53
C ARG A 12 -7.76 0.50 28.09
N ASN A 13 -6.44 0.67 27.93
CA ASN A 13 -5.81 0.66 26.61
C ASN A 13 -5.92 -0.72 25.93
N LEU A 14 -5.77 -1.81 26.69
CA LEU A 14 -5.95 -3.17 26.18
C LEU A 14 -7.40 -3.45 25.78
N ASP A 15 -8.37 -2.98 26.57
CA ASP A 15 -9.79 -3.09 26.24
C ASP A 15 -10.12 -2.33 24.95
N GLU A 16 -9.56 -1.13 24.79
CA GLU A 16 -9.74 -0.32 23.59
C GLU A 16 -9.08 -0.95 22.35
N LEU A 17 -7.87 -1.51 22.52
CA LEU A 17 -7.17 -2.22 21.46
C LEU A 17 -7.97 -3.43 20.98
N THR A 18 -8.50 -4.22 21.91
CA THR A 18 -9.35 -5.39 21.60
C THR A 18 -10.56 -4.96 20.77
N ARG A 19 -11.28 -3.92 21.19
CA ARG A 19 -12.43 -3.38 20.44
C ARG A 19 -12.05 -2.90 19.04
N LYS A 20 -10.91 -2.23 18.89
CA LYS A 20 -10.43 -1.74 17.59
C LYS A 20 -10.07 -2.90 16.65
N VAL A 21 -9.44 -3.95 17.17
CA VAL A 21 -9.10 -5.15 16.40
C VAL A 21 -10.38 -5.85 15.91
N GLU A 22 -11.36 -6.07 16.78
CA GLU A 22 -12.66 -6.66 16.39
C GLU A 22 -13.35 -5.85 15.27
N GLN A 23 -13.34 -4.52 15.38
CA GLN A 23 -13.88 -3.65 14.33
C GLN A 23 -13.12 -3.75 13.01
N LEU A 24 -11.79 -3.85 13.06
CA LEU A 24 -10.95 -4.02 11.87
C LEU A 24 -11.19 -5.38 11.21
N GLU A 25 -11.26 -6.46 12.00
CA GLU A 25 -11.58 -7.79 11.51
C GLU A 25 -12.95 -7.82 10.84
N GLN A 26 -13.97 -7.20 11.45
CA GLN A 26 -15.30 -7.10 10.89
C GLN A 26 -15.32 -6.30 9.57
N LYS A 27 -14.54 -5.22 9.47
CA LYS A 27 -14.39 -4.44 8.23
C LYS A 27 -13.65 -5.24 7.16
N ALA A 28 -12.58 -5.94 7.51
CA ALA A 28 -11.82 -6.79 6.60
C ALA A 28 -12.66 -7.98 6.09
N ALA A 29 -13.49 -8.57 6.95
CA ALA A 29 -14.44 -9.60 6.56
C ALA A 29 -15.46 -9.04 5.55
N ARG A 30 -15.99 -7.84 5.78
CA ARG A 30 -16.90 -7.15 4.84
C ARG A 30 -16.24 -6.85 3.50
N GLN A 31 -14.98 -6.42 3.51
CA GLN A 31 -14.19 -6.18 2.30
C GLN A 31 -13.92 -7.47 1.52
N ARG A 32 -13.69 -8.59 2.21
CA ARG A 32 -13.54 -9.91 1.57
C ARG A 32 -14.87 -10.46 1.04
N SER A 33 -15.99 -10.17 1.71
CA SER A 33 -17.32 -10.58 1.28
C SER A 33 -17.93 -9.69 0.20
N ALA A 34 -17.46 -8.44 0.07
CA ALA A 34 -17.59 -7.71 -1.17
C ALA A 34 -16.80 -8.53 -2.20
N GLY A 35 -17.52 -9.38 -2.93
CA GLY A 35 -16.95 -10.35 -3.87
C GLY A 35 -16.01 -9.72 -4.89
N PRO A 36 -15.42 -10.50 -5.79
CA PRO A 36 -14.49 -9.99 -6.80
C PRO A 36 -15.10 -8.73 -7.41
N ALA A 37 -14.31 -7.64 -7.41
CA ALA A 37 -14.73 -6.34 -7.89
C ALA A 37 -15.58 -6.53 -9.15
N ALA A 38 -16.75 -5.88 -9.20
CA ALA A 38 -17.61 -5.88 -10.36
C ALA A 38 -16.75 -5.81 -11.63
N THR A 39 -17.07 -6.65 -12.61
CA THR A 39 -16.31 -6.82 -13.86
C THR A 39 -15.77 -5.46 -14.28
N PRO A 40 -14.43 -5.28 -14.33
CA PRO A 40 -13.86 -3.97 -14.60
C PRO A 40 -14.49 -3.42 -15.88
N ASP A 41 -14.96 -2.17 -15.82
CA ASP A 41 -15.58 -1.52 -16.98
C ASP A 41 -14.57 -1.53 -18.14
N PRO A 42 -14.85 -2.24 -19.24
CA PRO A 42 -13.93 -2.34 -20.36
C PRO A 42 -13.63 -0.97 -20.98
N SER A 43 -14.51 0.01 -20.80
CA SER A 43 -14.31 1.40 -21.25
C SER A 43 -13.21 2.13 -20.47
N ARG A 44 -12.83 1.61 -19.28
CA ARG A 44 -11.71 2.11 -18.46
C ARG A 44 -10.41 1.34 -18.67
N MET A 45 -10.43 0.27 -19.46
CA MET A 45 -9.24 -0.52 -19.75
C MET A 45 -8.55 0.03 -20.98
N VAL A 46 -7.27 0.39 -20.84
CA VAL A 46 -6.42 0.75 -21.96
C VAL A 46 -5.77 -0.53 -22.47
N THR A 47 -6.04 -0.89 -23.73
CA THR A 47 -5.36 -2.02 -24.38
C THR A 47 -3.92 -1.64 -24.66
N ILE A 48 -2.98 -2.28 -23.96
CA ILE A 48 -1.56 -2.16 -24.25
C ILE A 48 -1.24 -3.14 -25.37
N PRO A 49 -0.73 -2.69 -26.53
CA PRO A 49 -0.32 -3.60 -27.59
C PRO A 49 0.88 -4.47 -27.15
N ASP A 50 0.88 -5.75 -27.50
CA ASP A 50 2.02 -6.67 -27.28
C ASP A 50 3.19 -6.40 -28.24
N THR A 51 3.13 -5.33 -29.03
CA THR A 51 4.21 -4.96 -29.94
C THR A 51 5.38 -4.43 -29.11
N PRO A 52 6.60 -4.97 -29.29
CA PRO A 52 7.78 -4.44 -28.61
C PRO A 52 7.89 -2.93 -28.83
N TYR A 53 8.25 -2.19 -27.79
CA TYR A 53 8.51 -0.76 -27.91
C TYR A 53 9.62 -0.51 -28.94
N ASP A 54 9.45 0.53 -29.76
CA ASP A 54 10.49 0.98 -30.66
C ASP A 54 11.65 1.58 -29.84
N ASN A 55 12.81 0.94 -29.90
CA ASN A 55 14.00 1.36 -29.16
C ASN A 55 14.65 2.62 -29.76
N ALA A 56 14.33 2.95 -31.02
CA ALA A 56 14.80 4.18 -31.65
C ALA A 56 14.26 5.43 -30.95
N LEU A 57 13.07 5.33 -30.32
CA LEU A 57 12.45 6.41 -29.53
C LEU A 57 13.20 6.75 -28.22
N TRP A 58 14.16 5.92 -27.81
CA TRP A 58 14.89 6.03 -26.55
C TRP A 58 16.41 6.02 -26.76
N THR A 59 16.86 6.12 -28.01
CA THR A 59 18.28 6.01 -28.38
C THR A 59 19.06 7.30 -28.08
N ASP A 60 18.37 8.44 -28.02
CA ASP A 60 18.91 9.77 -27.68
C ASP A 60 18.55 10.23 -26.25
N THR A 61 17.78 9.41 -25.51
CA THR A 61 17.58 9.62 -24.08
C THR A 61 18.88 9.27 -23.38
N ASP A 62 19.60 10.29 -22.94
CA ASP A 62 20.69 10.12 -21.98
C ASP A 62 20.15 9.29 -20.81
N ASP A 63 20.74 8.10 -20.62
CA ASP A 63 20.62 7.33 -19.39
C ASP A 63 21.24 8.20 -18.29
N GLU A 64 20.46 9.16 -17.78
CA GLU A 64 20.73 9.85 -16.54
C GLU A 64 20.63 8.80 -15.44
N GLY A 65 21.74 8.06 -15.33
CA GLY A 65 21.80 6.78 -14.65
C GLY A 65 21.17 6.86 -13.27
N LEU A 66 20.25 5.94 -13.03
CA LEU A 66 19.85 5.56 -11.68
C LEU A 66 21.11 5.08 -10.94
N GLY A 67 21.73 6.01 -10.22
CA GLY A 67 22.92 5.77 -9.41
C GLY A 67 24.21 6.05 -10.17
N ALA A 68 24.67 7.30 -10.10
CA ALA A 68 26.08 7.60 -10.27
C ALA A 68 26.88 6.69 -9.33
N ARG A 69 27.54 5.67 -9.90
CA ARG A 69 28.35 4.70 -9.13
C ARG A 69 29.48 5.34 -8.33
N ASP A 70 29.84 6.59 -8.66
CA ASP A 70 30.92 7.34 -8.01
C ASP A 70 30.54 8.74 -7.48
N ARG A 71 29.26 9.10 -7.39
CA ARG A 71 28.89 10.27 -6.56
C ARG A 71 28.69 9.81 -5.12
N ARG A 72 29.79 9.75 -4.36
CA ARG A 72 29.70 9.84 -2.90
C ARG A 72 29.13 11.23 -2.62
N ALA A 73 27.87 11.29 -2.17
CA ALA A 73 27.29 12.54 -1.69
C ALA A 73 28.23 13.15 -0.64
N PRO A 74 28.50 14.47 -0.70
CA PRO A 74 29.27 15.14 0.35
C PRO A 74 28.57 15.05 1.71
#